data_AF-A0A7C5U5R8-F1
#
_entry.id   AF-A0A7C5U5R8-F1
#
_cell.length_a   1.000
_cell.length_b   1.000
_cell.length_c   1.000
_cell.angle_alpha   90.00
_cell.angle_beta   90.00
_cell.angle_gamma   90.00
#
_symmetry.space_group_name_H-M   'P 1'
#
loop_
_entity.id
_entity.type
_entity.pdbx_description
1 polymer ?
#
loop_
_entity_poly.entity_id
_entity_poly.type
_entity_poly.pdbx_seq_one_letter_code
_entity_poly.pdbx_strand_id
1 'polypeptide(L)'
;MSGSEVSIKKMSELLKSGATMLSEACPICSTPLFKLRSGEVICPVHGKVQIVKSDEELLSITTISVLDELEKFTISTVNRLRKELEMRDSDIKNEEDIKLLNTWLEVLERIRRLKILIERSRRTT
;
A
#
# COMPACT_ATOMS: atom_id res chain seq x y z
N MET A 1 6.74 -15.00 40.76
CA MET A 1 7.84 -14.14 40.28
C MET A 1 8.74 -14.99 39.39
N SER A 2 8.76 -14.83 38.04
CA SER A 2 9.85 -15.35 37.16
C SER A 2 9.57 -15.34 35.64
N GLY A 3 8.67 -14.49 35.11
CA GLY A 3 8.54 -14.33 33.64
C GLY A 3 9.62 -13.45 33.00
N SER A 4 10.39 -12.72 33.81
CA SER A 4 11.35 -11.69 33.38
C SER A 4 12.76 -12.22 33.09
N GLU A 5 13.23 -13.25 33.81
CA GLU A 5 14.62 -13.73 33.69
C GLU A 5 14.92 -14.39 32.33
N VAL A 6 13.96 -15.13 31.77
CA VAL A 6 14.13 -15.79 30.47
C VAL A 6 14.27 -14.76 29.35
N SER A 7 13.49 -13.67 29.43
CA SER A 7 13.51 -12.57 28.47
C SER A 7 14.83 -11.80 28.54
N ILE A 8 15.35 -11.54 29.75
CA ILE A 8 16.63 -10.80 29.94
C ILE A 8 17.82 -11.60 29.40
N LYS A 9 17.86 -12.93 29.62
CA LYS A 9 18.95 -13.77 29.08
C LYS A 9 18.97 -13.74 27.54
N LYS A 10 17.82 -13.92 26.90
CA LYS A 10 17.70 -13.86 25.44
C LYS A 10 18.04 -12.48 24.87
N MET A 11 17.66 -11.39 25.55
CA MET A 11 18.06 -10.04 25.18
C MET A 11 19.58 -9.85 25.23
N SER A 12 20.24 -10.37 26.27
CA SER A 12 21.70 -10.31 26.41
C SER A 12 22.40 -11.11 25.31
N GLU A 13 21.88 -12.29 24.96
CA GLU A 13 22.41 -13.11 23.86
C GLU A 13 22.29 -12.42 22.50
N LEU A 14 21.16 -11.74 22.24
CA LEU A 14 20.97 -10.95 21.02
C LEU A 14 21.96 -9.77 20.93
N LEU A 15 22.22 -9.07 22.04
CA LEU A 15 23.24 -8.01 22.05
C LEU A 15 24.64 -8.59 21.82
N LYS A 16 24.97 -9.75 22.41
CA LYS A 16 26.26 -10.43 22.21
C LYS A 16 26.47 -10.91 20.78
N SER A 17 25.41 -11.34 20.09
CA SER A 17 25.47 -11.72 18.67
C SER A 17 25.58 -10.51 17.72
N GLY A 18 25.58 -9.29 18.27
CA GLY A 18 25.71 -8.05 17.52
C GLY A 18 24.39 -7.55 16.95
N ALA A 19 23.26 -7.95 17.52
CA ALA A 19 21.97 -7.36 17.23
C ALA A 19 21.87 -5.96 17.86
N THR A 20 21.17 -5.04 17.19
CA THR A 20 20.90 -3.69 17.68
C THR A 20 19.48 -3.61 18.23
N MET A 21 19.32 -3.11 19.45
CA MET A 21 17.99 -2.86 20.02
C MET A 21 17.31 -1.71 19.25
N LEU A 22 16.09 -1.93 18.78
CA LEU A 22 15.26 -0.92 18.12
C LEU A 22 14.42 -0.16 19.15
N SER A 23 14.04 1.08 18.82
CA SER A 23 13.13 1.89 19.61
C SER A 23 11.67 1.39 19.59
N GLU A 24 11.35 0.47 18.68
CA GLU A 24 10.03 -0.12 18.57
C GLU A 24 9.88 -1.35 19.47
N ALA A 25 8.70 -1.49 20.06
CA ALA A 25 8.33 -2.61 20.91
C ALA A 25 7.40 -3.58 20.15
N CYS A 26 7.48 -4.86 20.49
CA CYS A 26 6.58 -5.88 19.92
C CYS A 26 5.11 -5.55 20.26
N PRO A 27 4.19 -5.51 19.30
CA PRO A 27 2.78 -5.17 19.55
C PRO A 27 2.05 -6.22 20.40
N ILE A 28 2.60 -7.43 20.53
CA ILE A 28 1.99 -8.53 21.29
C ILE A 28 2.39 -8.49 22.77
N CYS A 29 3.63 -8.09 23.07
CA CYS A 29 4.19 -8.23 24.42
C CYS A 29 5.00 -7.02 24.91
N SER A 30 4.95 -5.91 24.18
CA SER A 30 5.58 -4.64 24.52
C SER A 30 7.08 -4.74 24.82
N THR A 31 7.74 -5.78 24.31
CA THR A 31 9.16 -6.03 24.52
C THR A 31 9.98 -5.37 23.41
N PRO A 32 11.11 -4.69 23.70
CA PRO A 32 11.95 -4.08 22.68
C PRO A 32 12.36 -5.07 21.58
N LEU A 33 12.25 -4.64 20.33
CA LEU A 33 12.66 -5.43 19.16
C LEU A 33 14.16 -5.33 18.94
N PHE A 34 14.75 -6.35 18.31
CA PHE A 34 16.17 -6.41 18.01
C PHE A 34 16.37 -6.63 16.52
N LYS A 35 17.32 -5.91 15.91
CA LYS A 35 17.73 -6.07 14.51
C LYS A 35 19.03 -6.86 14.45
N LEU A 36 18.99 -8.04 13.84
CA LEU A 36 20.17 -8.87 13.59
C LEU A 36 21.07 -8.25 12.50
N ARG A 37 22.32 -8.71 12.42
CA ARG A 37 23.25 -8.32 11.33
C ARG A 37 22.77 -8.74 9.94
N SER A 38 21.92 -9.77 9.86
CA SER A 38 21.24 -10.19 8.62
C SER A 38 20.21 -9.16 8.13
N GLY A 39 19.85 -8.18 8.95
CA GLY A 39 18.79 -7.21 8.66
C GLY A 39 17.41 -7.64 9.17
N GLU A 40 17.27 -8.86 9.70
CA GLU A 40 16.00 -9.36 10.25
C GLU A 40 15.70 -8.76 11.62
N VAL A 41 14.43 -8.44 11.85
CA VAL A 41 13.94 -7.98 13.15
C VAL A 41 13.31 -9.14 13.92
N ILE A 42 13.67 -9.25 15.19
CA ILE A 42 13.26 -10.35 16.07
C ILE A 42 12.80 -9.82 17.44
N CYS A 43 11.72 -10.39 17.94
CA CYS A 43 11.30 -10.28 19.33
C CYS A 43 11.94 -11.44 20.13
N PRO A 44 12.59 -11.17 21.28
CA PRO A 44 13.20 -12.22 22.10
C PRO A 44 12.19 -13.24 22.67
N VAL A 45 10.91 -12.88 22.71
CA VAL A 45 9.82 -13.72 23.24
C VAL A 45 9.11 -14.47 22.11
N HIS A 46 8.72 -13.78 21.04
CA HIS A 46 7.84 -14.31 19.98
C HIS A 46 8.58 -14.74 18.70
N GLY A 47 9.87 -14.45 18.55
CA GLY A 47 10.64 -14.79 17.36
C GLY A 47 10.59 -13.71 16.29
N LYS A 48 10.73 -14.09 15.01
CA LYS A 48 10.88 -13.17 13.88
C LYS A 48 9.65 -12.26 13.78
N VAL A 49 9.86 -10.96 13.96
CA VAL A 49 8.81 -9.94 13.82
C VAL A 49 9.14 -9.15 12.57
N GLN A 50 8.31 -9.31 11.53
CA GLN A 50 8.35 -8.41 10.39
C GLN A 50 7.74 -7.09 10.86
N ILE A 51 8.59 -6.11 11.18
CA ILE A 51 8.13 -4.73 11.29
C ILE A 51 7.74 -4.32 9.87
N VAL A 52 6.45 -4.34 9.58
CA VAL A 52 5.89 -3.64 8.44
C VAL A 52 6.03 -2.16 8.80
N LYS A 53 7.05 -1.51 8.24
CA LYS A 53 7.26 -0.10 8.47
C LYS A 53 6.10 0.64 7.80
N SER A 54 5.33 1.33 8.64
CA SER A 54 4.37 2.38 8.31
C SER A 54 2.99 1.95 7.80
N ASP A 55 1.97 2.52 8.43
CA ASP A 55 0.60 2.59 7.94
C ASP A 55 0.51 3.13 6.48
N GLU A 56 1.53 3.84 6.01
CA GLU A 56 1.67 4.30 4.62
C GLU A 56 1.77 3.17 3.59
N GLU A 57 2.40 2.03 3.93
CA GLU A 57 2.50 0.91 2.98
C GLU A 57 1.13 0.22 2.82
N LEU A 58 0.39 0.02 3.92
CA LEU A 58 -0.99 -0.51 3.91
C LEU A 58 -1.97 0.47 3.24
N LEU A 59 -1.84 1.76 3.50
CA LEU A 59 -2.63 2.81 2.82
C LEU A 59 -2.28 2.88 1.33
N SER A 60 -1.01 2.71 0.94
CA SER A 60 -0.60 2.70 -0.47
C SER A 60 -1.13 1.46 -1.21
N ILE A 61 -1.18 0.29 -0.56
CA ILE A 61 -1.73 -0.94 -1.15
C ILE A 61 -3.24 -0.81 -1.32
N THR A 62 -3.95 -0.33 -0.30
CA THR A 62 -5.40 -0.11 -0.37
C THR A 62 -5.76 0.98 -1.37
N THR A 63 -5.02 2.09 -1.43
CA THR A 63 -5.24 3.15 -2.44
C THR A 63 -4.99 2.68 -3.87
N ILE A 64 -3.97 1.87 -4.13
CA ILE A 64 -3.76 1.28 -5.47
C ILE A 64 -4.92 0.35 -5.84
N SER A 65 -5.39 -0.49 -4.91
CA SER A 65 -6.54 -1.36 -5.16
C SER A 65 -7.80 -0.56 -5.48
N VAL A 66 -8.07 0.51 -4.75
CA VAL A 66 -9.21 1.41 -5.01
C VAL A 66 -9.05 2.13 -6.35
N LEU A 67 -7.85 2.57 -6.71
CA LEU A 67 -7.56 3.19 -8.01
C LEU A 67 -7.73 2.19 -9.17
N ASP A 68 -7.39 0.92 -8.98
CA ASP A 68 -7.63 -0.15 -9.96
C ASP A 68 -9.13 -0.40 -10.18
N GLU A 69 -9.91 -0.43 -9.10
CA GLU A 69 -11.37 -0.56 -9.19
C GLU A 69 -12.00 0.65 -9.89
N LEU A 70 -11.56 1.87 -9.55
CA LEU A 70 -12.00 3.10 -10.21
C LEU A 70 -11.60 3.13 -11.69
N GLU A 71 -10.41 2.64 -12.05
CA GLU A 71 -9.98 2.52 -13.45
C GLU A 71 -10.90 1.57 -14.22
N LYS A 72 -11.19 0.38 -13.68
CA LYS A 72 -12.13 -0.58 -14.28
C LYS A 72 -13.53 0.01 -14.46
N PHE A 73 -14.04 0.71 -13.45
CA PHE A 73 -15.33 1.39 -13.50
C PHE A 73 -15.38 2.51 -14.54
N THR A 74 -14.30 3.29 -14.64
CA THR A 74 -14.17 4.37 -15.63
C THR A 74 -14.17 3.80 -17.05
N ILE A 75 -13.40 2.73 -17.28
CA ILE A 75 -13.32 2.05 -18.58
C ILE A 75 -14.67 1.43 -18.97
N SER A 76 -15.38 0.80 -18.02
CA SER A 76 -16.70 0.23 -18.30
C SER A 76 -17.72 1.33 -18.62
N THR A 77 -17.65 2.47 -17.94
CA THR A 77 -18.52 3.62 -18.21
C THR A 77 -18.26 4.25 -19.56
N VAL A 78 -16.99 4.45 -19.94
CA VAL A 78 -16.60 4.94 -21.28
C VAL A 78 -17.08 3.97 -22.37
N ASN A 79 -16.92 2.67 -22.17
CA ASN A 79 -17.42 1.67 -23.12
C ASN A 79 -18.95 1.67 -23.23
N ARG A 80 -19.67 1.88 -22.13
CA ARG A 80 -21.13 2.02 -22.14
C ARG A 80 -21.56 3.25 -22.92
N LEU A 81 -20.95 4.41 -22.65
CA LEU A 81 -21.21 5.64 -23.40
C LEU A 81 -20.93 5.46 -24.88
N ARG A 82 -19.82 4.80 -25.25
CA ARG A 82 -19.53 4.48 -26.65
C ARG A 82 -20.66 3.68 -27.31
N LYS A 83 -21.13 2.61 -26.66
CA LYS A 83 -22.23 1.78 -27.18
C LYS A 83 -23.54 2.54 -27.30
N GLU A 84 -23.86 3.37 -26.31
CA GLU A 84 -25.05 4.23 -26.34
C GLU A 84 -24.99 5.25 -27.49
N LEU A 85 -23.80 5.76 -27.82
CA LEU A 85 -23.59 6.65 -28.96
C LEU A 85 -23.65 5.90 -30.30
N GLU A 86 -23.11 4.68 -30.37
CA GLU A 86 -23.19 3.82 -31.56
C GLU A 86 -24.63 3.40 -31.89
N MET A 87 -25.52 3.27 -30.89
CA MET A 87 -26.93 2.92 -31.09
C MET A 87 -27.83 4.08 -31.52
N ARG A 88 -27.34 5.33 -31.43
CA ARG A 88 -28.12 6.50 -31.85
C ARG A 88 -27.99 6.66 -33.37
N ASP A 89 -29.12 6.55 -34.07
CA ASP A 89 -29.23 6.55 -35.53
C ASP A 89 -29.12 7.95 -36.17
N SER A 90 -28.39 8.87 -35.53
CA SER A 90 -28.26 10.25 -36.00
C SER A 90 -26.81 10.70 -36.00
N ASP A 91 -26.31 11.14 -37.15
CA ASP A 91 -25.00 11.76 -37.40
C ASP A 91 -24.66 12.96 -36.49
N ILE A 92 -25.54 13.33 -35.56
CA ILE A 92 -25.34 14.37 -34.58
C ILE A 92 -24.69 13.75 -33.34
N LYS A 93 -23.36 13.71 -33.34
CA LYS A 93 -22.60 13.65 -32.08
C LYS A 93 -22.87 14.97 -31.36
N ASN A 94 -23.87 15.00 -30.48
CA ASN A 94 -24.20 16.20 -29.71
C ASN A 94 -22.94 16.66 -28.96
N GLU A 95 -22.72 17.98 -28.93
CA GLU A 95 -21.56 18.58 -28.23
C GLU A 95 -21.47 18.13 -26.77
N GLU A 96 -22.63 17.86 -26.16
CA GLU A 96 -22.77 17.31 -24.81
C GLU A 96 -22.16 15.91 -24.66
N ASP A 97 -22.34 15.03 -25.65
CA ASP A 97 -21.78 13.68 -25.63
C ASP A 97 -20.25 13.71 -25.73
N ILE A 98 -19.70 14.62 -26.54
CA ILE A 98 -18.26 14.83 -26.67
C ILE A 98 -17.69 15.38 -25.36
N LYS A 99 -18.37 16.35 -24.73
CA LYS A 99 -17.97 16.89 -23.42
C LYS A 99 -18.01 15.83 -22.33
N LEU A 100 -19.04 14.99 -22.32
CA LEU A 100 -19.16 13.88 -21.38
C LEU A 100 -18.03 12.87 -21.58
N LEU A 101 -17.75 12.47 -22.82
CA LEU A 101 -16.66 11.56 -23.13
C LEU A 101 -15.30 12.12 -22.70
N ASN A 102 -15.03 13.40 -23.00
CA ASN A 102 -13.82 14.08 -22.54
C ASN A 102 -13.70 14.08 -21.02
N THR A 103 -14.78 14.34 -20.31
CA THR A 103 -14.80 14.33 -18.84
C THR A 103 -14.38 12.96 -18.28
N TRP A 104 -14.90 11.87 -18.85
CA TRP A 104 -14.53 10.52 -18.41
C TRP A 104 -13.08 10.15 -18.79
N LEU A 105 -12.58 10.64 -19.93
CA LEU A 105 -11.19 10.48 -20.31
C LEU A 105 -10.23 11.25 -19.37
N GLU A 106 -10.61 12.44 -18.92
CA GLU A 106 -9.85 13.20 -17.92
C GLU A 106 -9.82 12.48 -16.56
N VAL A 107 -10.94 11.88 -16.15
CA VAL A 107 -11.00 11.04 -14.94
C VAL A 107 -10.03 9.86 -15.06
N LEU A 108 -10.04 9.17 -16.21
CA LEU A 108 -9.12 8.06 -16.48
C LEU A 108 -7.65 8.51 -16.43
N GLU A 109 -7.35 9.67 -17.01
CA GLU A 109 -6.01 10.24 -16.98
C GLU A 109 -5.56 10.56 -15.55
N ARG A 110 -6.41 11.18 -14.74
CA ARG A 110 -6.13 11.49 -13.34
C ARG A 110 -5.83 10.22 -12.54
N ILE A 111 -6.63 9.17 -12.72
CA ILE A 111 -6.40 7.88 -12.05
C ILE A 111 -5.03 7.32 -12.42
N ARG A 112 -4.67 7.30 -13.71
CA ARG A 112 -3.36 6.81 -14.17
C ARG A 112 -2.19 7.65 -13.66
N ARG A 113 -2.32 8.98 -13.63
CA ARG A 113 -1.30 9.88 -13.06
C ARG A 113 -1.08 9.60 -11.58
N LEU A 114 -2.16 9.41 -10.80
CA LEU A 114 -2.06 9.08 -9.38
C LEU A 114 -1.34 7.75 -9.15
N LYS A 115 -1.64 6.72 -9.96
CA LYS A 115 -0.93 5.42 -9.90
C LYS A 115 0.58 5.57 -10.15
N ILE A 116 0.97 6.34 -11.18
CA ILE A 116 2.38 6.62 -11.48
C ILE A 116 3.07 7.36 -10.34
N LEU A 117 2.40 8.33 -9.71
CA LEU A 117 2.96 9.08 -8.58
C LEU A 117 3.20 8.18 -7.36
N ILE A 118 2.26 7.28 -7.06
CA ILE A 118 2.39 6.30 -5.97
C ILE A 118 3.47 5.26 -6.28
N GLU A 119 3.60 4.82 -7.53
CA GLU A 119 4.69 3.91 -7.93
C GLU A 119 6.07 4.57 -7.85
N ARG A 120 6.17 5.87 -8.15
CA ARG A 120 7.43 6.63 -8.05
C ARG A 120 7.87 6.83 -6.61
N SER A 121 6.96 7.15 -5.69
CA SER A 121 7.31 7.30 -4.26
C SER A 121 7.84 5.99 -3.67
N ARG A 122 7.38 4.83 -4.16
CA ARG A 122 7.88 3.50 -3.75
C ARG A 122 9.31 3.19 -4.20
N ARG A 123 9.82 3.80 -5.28
CA ARG A 123 11.20 3.54 -5.78
C ARG A 123 12.28 4.39 -5.12
N THR A 124 11.88 5.42 -4.37
CA THR A 124 12.79 6.41 -3.76
C THR A 124 13.10 6.17 -2.28
N THR A 125 12.59 5.08 -1.71
CA THR A 125 12.81 4.63 -0.32
C THR A 125 13.34 3.21 -0.32
#